data_AF-A0A7Z1AXM9-F1
#
_entry.id   AF-A0A7Z1AXM9-F1
#
_cell.length_a   1.000
_cell.length_b   1.000
_cell.length_c   1.000
_cell.angle_alpha   90.00
_cell.angle_beta   90.00
_cell.angle_gamma   90.00
#
_symmetry.space_group_name_H-M   'P 1'
#
loop_
_entity.id
_entity.type
_entity.pdbx_description
1 polymer ?
#
loop_
_entity_poly.entity_id
_entity_poly.type
_entity_poly.pdbx_seq_one_letter_code
_entity_poly.pdbx_strand_id
1 'polypeptide(L)'
;MEWSGMKVLVIGALVAGVLLAPPAPTGHAAEIVEAGDVGVAVSSTRATIANRPVWAHFSNPRNGSDYTIVNELRRLIQRTPSGARIRGAIHSISIDGVADDLVKAKNRGVSVQVVIDGKNASSTDPSVAALKKLSHKFCTNSNGGTGCVSTSPDGDMHTKMFTFSRTVDPAGTARNHVSWFGSSNLTYSTGPQSFNNAITVYGAESLMDGLNANFNDMYARRHYANNDYYDSASQRGYYMALPADVYASPERAGQTDTIVTRLDDVTPDANCRLRIGMASVTSGRPKLVEEVKRYRRAGCWVWMVVGGDASKGISMSKGVYDELLGAGVKIRRMNKVHDKYFALYGKFGSTYRYRVYTGSQNWTQDALNENEELFVKMGWETGATHPLYTGYMNHFKDAYNYGITCSKANYPCK
;
A
#
# COMPACT_ATOMS: atom_id res chain seq x y z
N MET A 1 -66.71 58.29 56.28
CA MET A 1 -66.34 57.95 57.67
C MET A 1 -66.28 56.43 57.75
N GLU A 2 -65.41 55.94 58.62
CA GLU A 2 -64.98 54.55 58.82
C GLU A 2 -63.78 54.08 57.98
N TRP A 3 -62.74 53.83 58.77
CA TRP A 3 -61.42 53.32 58.48
C TRP A 3 -61.44 51.79 58.42
N SER A 4 -60.54 51.17 57.66
CA SER A 4 -59.47 50.31 58.21
C SER A 4 -58.79 49.48 57.12
N GLY A 5 -57.47 49.32 57.24
CA GLY A 5 -56.83 48.04 56.94
C GLY A 5 -56.02 47.94 55.66
N MET A 6 -54.91 48.67 55.57
CA MET A 6 -53.83 48.42 54.62
C MET A 6 -53.13 47.10 54.97
N LYS A 7 -53.22 46.08 54.10
CA LYS A 7 -52.38 44.88 54.14
C LYS A 7 -51.53 44.82 52.87
N VAL A 8 -50.23 45.01 53.06
CA VAL A 8 -49.19 44.74 52.07
C VAL A 8 -49.10 43.23 51.88
N LEU A 9 -49.30 42.75 50.65
CA LEU A 9 -48.96 41.37 50.28
C LEU A 9 -47.97 41.42 49.12
N VAL A 10 -46.79 40.87 49.41
CA VAL A 10 -45.63 40.73 48.53
C VAL A 10 -45.98 39.78 47.39
N ILE A 11 -45.80 40.24 46.14
CA ILE A 11 -45.89 39.41 44.94
C ILE A 11 -44.61 38.55 44.87
N GLY A 12 -44.71 37.30 45.33
CA GLY A 12 -43.69 36.28 45.12
C GLY A 12 -43.74 35.79 43.68
N ALA A 13 -42.72 36.12 42.88
CA ALA A 13 -42.53 35.55 41.56
C ALA A 13 -42.14 34.07 41.69
N LEU A 14 -42.99 33.16 41.18
CA LEU A 14 -42.61 31.78 40.93
C LEU A 14 -41.60 31.76 39.77
N VAL A 15 -40.31 31.60 40.10
CA VAL A 15 -39.29 31.17 39.14
C VAL A 15 -39.44 29.66 38.99
N ALA A 16 -40.01 29.22 37.87
CA ALA A 16 -39.92 27.82 37.46
C ALA A 16 -38.47 27.53 37.07
N GLY A 17 -37.70 26.99 38.02
CA GLY A 17 -36.35 26.50 37.79
C GLY A 17 -36.38 25.32 36.83
N VAL A 18 -36.02 25.57 35.57
CA VAL A 18 -35.58 24.49 34.67
C VAL A 18 -34.26 23.99 35.24
N LEU A 19 -34.30 22.85 35.93
CA LEU A 19 -33.12 22.06 36.23
C LEU A 19 -32.52 21.61 34.89
N LEU A 20 -31.56 22.37 34.39
CA LEU A 20 -30.64 21.90 33.37
C LEU A 20 -29.83 20.75 33.99
N ALA A 21 -30.24 19.53 33.68
CA ALA A 21 -29.40 18.36 33.93
C ALA A 21 -28.02 18.64 33.31
N PRO A 22 -26.91 18.37 34.02
CA PRO A 22 -25.60 18.44 33.40
C PRO A 22 -25.60 17.53 32.17
N PRO A 23 -24.98 17.95 31.05
CA PRO A 23 -24.87 17.07 29.89
C PRO A 23 -24.23 15.76 30.37
N ALA A 24 -24.95 14.66 30.16
CA ALA A 24 -24.41 13.33 30.40
C ALA A 24 -23.05 13.27 29.69
N PRO A 25 -22.00 12.73 30.34
CA PRO A 25 -20.73 12.52 29.64
C PRO A 25 -21.06 11.71 28.41
N THR A 26 -20.84 12.30 27.23
CA THR A 26 -20.92 11.60 25.96
C THR A 26 -19.95 10.45 26.08
N GLY A 27 -20.49 9.26 26.34
CA GLY A 27 -19.73 8.04 26.50
C GLY A 27 -18.79 7.95 25.31
N HIS A 28 -17.49 7.83 25.60
CA HIS A 28 -16.52 7.48 24.59
C HIS A 28 -17.07 6.25 23.87
N ALA A 29 -17.43 6.42 22.60
CA ALA A 29 -17.80 5.29 21.76
C ALA A 29 -16.69 4.25 21.91
N ALA A 30 -17.06 3.05 22.32
CA ALA A 30 -16.14 1.96 22.61
C ALA A 30 -15.12 1.82 21.47
N GLU A 31 -13.87 1.56 21.85
CA GLU A 31 -12.69 1.48 21.00
C GLU A 31 -12.75 0.21 20.12
N ILE A 32 -13.67 0.16 19.14
CA ILE A 32 -13.79 -1.00 18.27
C ILE A 32 -12.72 -0.90 17.17
N VAL A 33 -11.70 -1.76 17.22
CA VAL A 33 -10.91 -2.12 16.03
C VAL A 33 -11.76 -2.95 15.05
N GLU A 34 -13.09 -2.80 15.00
CA GLU A 34 -13.99 -3.91 14.64
C GLU A 34 -13.40 -5.25 15.11
N ALA A 35 -13.25 -5.34 16.43
CA ALA A 35 -12.68 -6.49 17.11
C ALA A 35 -13.61 -7.69 16.89
N GLY A 36 -13.07 -8.71 16.22
CA GLY A 36 -13.34 -10.11 16.52
C GLY A 36 -14.53 -10.76 15.82
N ASP A 37 -14.43 -10.96 14.51
CA ASP A 37 -14.56 -12.34 14.03
C ASP A 37 -13.14 -12.84 13.77
N VAL A 38 -12.73 -13.91 14.44
CA VAL A 38 -11.51 -14.64 14.09
C VAL A 38 -11.83 -15.44 12.83
N GLY A 39 -12.02 -14.72 11.72
CA GLY A 39 -12.27 -15.31 10.42
C GLY A 39 -11.04 -16.03 9.90
N VAL A 40 -11.27 -16.99 9.00
CA VAL A 40 -10.21 -17.61 8.20
C VAL A 40 -9.38 -16.50 7.53
N ALA A 41 -8.05 -16.63 7.57
CA ALA A 41 -7.14 -15.67 6.95
C ALA A 41 -7.56 -15.38 5.50
N VAL A 42 -7.60 -14.11 5.13
CA VAL A 42 -8.03 -13.72 3.78
C VAL A 42 -6.89 -13.97 2.80
N SER A 43 -7.11 -14.85 1.83
CA SER A 43 -6.13 -15.13 0.76
C SER A 43 -6.38 -14.28 -0.48
N SER A 44 -7.66 -13.97 -0.77
CA SER A 44 -8.03 -13.13 -1.90
C SER A 44 -9.37 -12.43 -1.71
N THR A 45 -9.58 -11.35 -2.45
CA THR A 45 -10.88 -10.69 -2.59
C THR A 45 -11.07 -10.22 -4.03
N ARG A 46 -12.32 -10.18 -4.48
CA ARG A 46 -12.72 -9.67 -5.79
C ARG A 46 -13.56 -8.42 -5.62
N ALA A 47 -13.23 -7.38 -6.38
CA ALA A 47 -13.97 -6.13 -6.45
C ALA A 47 -14.26 -5.74 -7.90
N THR A 48 -15.10 -4.72 -8.06
CA THR A 48 -15.27 -3.99 -9.33
C THR A 48 -15.06 -2.51 -9.06
N ILE A 49 -14.06 -1.92 -9.71
CA ILE A 49 -13.74 -0.49 -9.55
C ILE A 49 -13.80 0.15 -10.93
N ALA A 50 -14.56 1.23 -11.07
CA ALA A 50 -14.80 1.89 -12.35
C ALA A 50 -15.14 0.90 -13.49
N ASN A 51 -16.04 -0.06 -13.20
CA ASN A 51 -16.49 -1.13 -14.12
C ASN A 51 -15.38 -2.10 -14.57
N ARG A 52 -14.23 -2.13 -13.88
CA ARG A 52 -13.15 -3.07 -14.15
C ARG A 52 -13.07 -4.13 -13.05
N PRO A 53 -12.98 -5.43 -13.39
CA PRO A 53 -12.70 -6.46 -12.42
C PRO A 53 -11.33 -6.23 -11.77
N VAL A 54 -11.30 -6.29 -10.45
CA VAL A 54 -10.09 -6.17 -9.64
C VAL A 54 -10.02 -7.37 -8.70
N TRP A 55 -8.84 -7.96 -8.57
CA TRP A 55 -8.56 -8.99 -7.58
C TRP A 55 -7.42 -8.54 -6.71
N ALA A 56 -7.57 -8.63 -5.40
CA ALA A 56 -6.45 -8.54 -4.48
C ALA A 56 -6.13 -9.93 -3.94
N HIS A 57 -4.85 -10.22 -3.81
CA HIS A 57 -4.30 -11.45 -3.27
C HIS A 57 -3.35 -11.10 -2.13
N PHE A 58 -3.38 -11.90 -1.09
CA PHE A 58 -2.60 -11.70 0.12
C PHE A 58 -1.81 -12.97 0.43
N SER A 59 -0.60 -12.82 0.93
CA SER A 59 0.14 -13.93 1.54
C SER A 59 0.19 -13.72 3.04
N ASN A 60 0.00 -14.79 3.82
CA ASN A 60 0.03 -14.77 5.27
C ASN A 60 0.91 -15.92 5.80
N PRO A 61 2.11 -15.64 6.32
CA PRO A 61 3.07 -16.66 6.68
C PRO A 61 2.86 -17.26 8.09
N ARG A 62 1.78 -16.90 8.81
CA ARG A 62 1.58 -17.33 10.22
C ARG A 62 1.57 -18.84 10.39
N ASN A 63 1.03 -19.56 9.41
CA ASN A 63 0.86 -21.01 9.45
C ASN A 63 1.75 -21.74 8.41
N GLY A 64 2.88 -21.13 8.03
CA GLY A 64 3.81 -21.66 7.04
C GLY A 64 3.87 -20.81 5.77
N SER A 65 4.60 -21.28 4.76
CA SER A 65 4.73 -20.59 3.48
C SER A 65 3.39 -20.46 2.75
N ASP A 66 3.00 -19.25 2.38
CA ASP A 66 1.77 -18.95 1.63
C ASP A 66 2.07 -18.47 0.21
N TYR A 67 1.88 -19.36 -0.76
CA TYR A 67 2.15 -19.08 -2.17
C TYR A 67 1.02 -18.36 -2.91
N THR A 68 -0.02 -17.87 -2.23
CA THR A 68 -1.21 -17.29 -2.91
C THR A 68 -0.85 -16.26 -3.98
N ILE A 69 -0.03 -15.26 -3.64
CA ILE A 69 0.39 -14.21 -4.58
C ILE A 69 1.29 -14.77 -5.71
N VAL A 70 2.22 -15.66 -5.37
CA VAL A 70 3.14 -16.29 -6.33
C VAL A 70 2.37 -17.14 -7.33
N ASN A 71 1.42 -17.94 -6.85
CA ASN A 71 0.58 -18.81 -7.66
C ASN A 71 -0.33 -18.00 -8.58
N GLU A 72 -0.86 -16.85 -8.12
CA GLU A 72 -1.63 -15.97 -9.00
C GLU A 72 -0.76 -15.42 -10.14
N LEU A 73 0.45 -14.92 -9.84
CA LEU A 73 1.35 -14.43 -10.89
C LEU A 73 1.70 -15.54 -11.89
N ARG A 74 2.03 -16.73 -11.39
CA ARG A 74 2.30 -17.90 -12.24
C ARG A 74 1.09 -18.25 -13.10
N ARG A 75 -0.12 -18.23 -12.55
CA ARG A 75 -1.37 -18.45 -13.30
C ARG A 75 -1.51 -17.44 -14.44
N LEU A 76 -1.30 -16.15 -14.20
CA LEU A 76 -1.36 -15.10 -15.23
C LEU A 76 -0.34 -15.37 -16.36
N ILE A 77 0.89 -15.74 -16.03
CA ILE A 77 1.95 -16.07 -17.00
C ILE A 77 1.59 -17.32 -17.82
N GLN A 78 1.22 -18.40 -17.14
CA GLN A 78 0.86 -19.68 -17.77
C GLN A 78 -0.35 -19.55 -18.70
N ARG A 79 -1.33 -18.73 -18.32
CA ARG A 79 -2.56 -18.49 -19.10
C ARG A 79 -2.42 -17.44 -20.19
N THR A 80 -1.25 -16.80 -20.33
CA THR A 80 -1.01 -15.86 -21.44
C THR A 80 -0.89 -16.62 -22.76
N PRO A 81 -1.77 -16.39 -23.75
CA PRO A 81 -1.79 -17.16 -25.00
C PRO A 81 -0.69 -16.72 -25.97
N SER A 82 -0.38 -17.57 -26.95
CA SER A 82 0.57 -17.25 -28.03
C SER A 82 0.20 -15.94 -28.75
N GLY A 83 1.21 -15.19 -29.19
CA GLY A 83 1.06 -13.87 -29.81
C GLY A 83 0.76 -12.72 -28.84
N ALA A 84 0.50 -13.01 -27.55
CA ALA A 84 0.36 -11.97 -26.52
C ALA A 84 1.73 -11.49 -25.99
N ARG A 85 1.72 -10.51 -25.07
CA ARG A 85 2.90 -9.89 -24.47
C ARG A 85 2.85 -9.91 -22.95
N ILE A 86 4.01 -10.12 -22.33
CA ILE A 86 4.30 -9.97 -20.91
C ILE A 86 5.44 -8.97 -20.74
N ARG A 87 5.27 -7.99 -19.86
CA ARG A 87 6.36 -7.14 -19.35
C ARG A 87 6.43 -7.27 -17.83
N GLY A 88 7.63 -7.42 -17.27
CA GLY A 88 7.80 -7.64 -15.82
C GLY A 88 8.96 -6.86 -15.22
N ALA A 89 8.70 -6.10 -14.17
CA ALA A 89 9.69 -5.51 -13.29
C ALA A 89 9.85 -6.37 -12.04
N ILE A 90 11.07 -6.86 -11.80
CA ILE A 90 11.41 -7.85 -10.78
C ILE A 90 12.55 -7.33 -9.90
N HIS A 91 12.24 -6.85 -8.69
CA HIS A 91 13.28 -6.45 -7.75
C HIS A 91 14.20 -7.62 -7.35
N SER A 92 13.66 -8.79 -7.01
CA SER A 92 14.50 -9.95 -6.68
C SER A 92 13.77 -11.26 -6.97
N ILE A 93 14.54 -12.28 -7.35
CA ILE A 93 14.02 -13.59 -7.74
C ILE A 93 14.90 -14.74 -7.25
N SER A 94 14.23 -15.75 -6.69
CA SER A 94 14.79 -17.09 -6.46
C SER A 94 13.75 -18.21 -6.62
N ILE A 95 12.48 -17.86 -6.91
CA ILE A 95 11.43 -18.84 -7.16
C ILE A 95 11.53 -19.30 -8.61
N ASP A 96 12.16 -20.46 -8.80
CA ASP A 96 12.36 -21.10 -10.11
C ASP A 96 11.07 -21.20 -10.91
N GLY A 97 9.97 -21.59 -10.26
CA GLY A 97 8.68 -21.76 -10.91
C GLY A 97 8.16 -20.51 -11.64
N VAL A 98 8.48 -19.30 -11.18
CA VAL A 98 8.09 -18.07 -11.87
C VAL A 98 8.96 -17.85 -13.11
N ALA A 99 10.28 -18.03 -12.98
CA ALA A 99 11.21 -17.86 -14.10
C ALA A 99 10.97 -18.92 -15.19
N ASP A 100 10.72 -20.17 -14.80
CA ASP A 100 10.38 -21.26 -15.70
C ASP A 100 9.08 -20.99 -16.45
N ASP A 101 8.05 -20.47 -15.79
CA ASP A 101 6.78 -20.14 -16.43
C ASP A 101 6.94 -19.02 -17.47
N LEU A 102 7.82 -18.03 -17.21
CA LEU A 102 8.16 -16.99 -18.19
C LEU A 102 8.89 -17.56 -19.41
N VAL A 103 9.84 -18.48 -19.21
CA VAL A 103 10.53 -19.18 -20.31
C VAL A 103 9.55 -20.05 -21.11
N LYS A 104 8.64 -20.76 -20.43
CA LYS A 104 7.57 -21.52 -21.10
C LYS A 104 6.62 -20.62 -21.87
N ALA A 105 6.31 -19.42 -21.38
CA ALA A 105 5.53 -18.43 -22.10
C ALA A 105 6.25 -17.98 -23.38
N LYS A 106 7.55 -17.63 -23.29
CA LYS A 106 8.37 -17.32 -24.46
C LYS A 106 8.33 -18.46 -25.50
N ASN A 107 8.57 -19.70 -25.06
CA ASN A 107 8.58 -20.87 -25.95
C ASN A 107 7.21 -21.16 -26.60
N ARG A 108 6.11 -20.75 -25.95
CA ARG A 108 4.75 -20.81 -26.51
C ARG A 108 4.48 -19.71 -27.56
N GLY A 109 5.40 -18.77 -27.76
CA GLY A 109 5.25 -17.65 -28.70
C GLY A 109 4.71 -16.37 -28.06
N VAL A 110 4.85 -16.21 -26.74
CA VAL A 110 4.56 -14.95 -26.03
C VAL A 110 5.79 -14.03 -26.09
N SER A 111 5.60 -12.75 -26.36
CA SER A 111 6.66 -11.75 -26.23
C SER A 111 6.90 -11.45 -24.76
N VAL A 112 8.04 -11.83 -24.20
CA VAL A 112 8.35 -11.65 -22.77
C VAL A 112 9.55 -10.71 -22.61
N GLN A 113 9.33 -9.57 -21.95
CA GLN A 113 10.37 -8.62 -21.58
C GLN A 113 10.44 -8.44 -20.06
N VAL A 114 11.64 -8.39 -19.49
CA VAL A 114 11.82 -8.18 -18.05
C VAL A 114 12.91 -7.17 -17.74
N VAL A 115 12.69 -6.35 -16.71
CA VAL A 115 13.72 -5.57 -16.04
C VAL A 115 13.94 -6.16 -14.65
N ILE A 116 15.19 -6.29 -14.24
CA ILE A 116 15.60 -6.92 -12.98
C ILE A 116 16.57 -5.99 -12.28
N ASP A 117 16.44 -5.87 -10.96
CA ASP A 117 17.39 -5.12 -10.15
C ASP A 117 18.83 -5.64 -10.35
N GLY A 118 19.78 -4.72 -10.44
CA GLY A 118 21.18 -5.00 -10.68
C GLY A 118 21.82 -5.96 -9.69
N LYS A 119 21.34 -6.01 -8.44
CA LYS A 119 21.87 -6.92 -7.40
C LYS A 119 21.71 -8.39 -7.77
N ASN A 120 20.78 -8.72 -8.68
CA ASN A 120 20.59 -10.10 -9.13
C ASN A 120 21.55 -10.49 -10.27
N ALA A 121 22.28 -9.56 -10.89
CA ALA A 121 23.04 -9.82 -12.12
C ALA A 121 24.15 -10.89 -11.95
N SER A 122 24.82 -10.86 -10.80
CA SER A 122 25.90 -11.79 -10.42
C SER A 122 25.39 -13.07 -9.75
N SER A 123 24.09 -13.19 -9.48
CA SER A 123 23.52 -14.37 -8.85
C SER A 123 23.66 -15.60 -9.75
N THR A 124 23.98 -16.73 -9.12
CA THR A 124 24.06 -18.06 -9.73
C THR A 124 22.77 -18.87 -9.55
N ASP A 125 21.72 -18.26 -8.97
CA ASP A 125 20.43 -18.89 -8.77
C ASP A 125 19.81 -19.35 -10.12
N PRO A 126 19.24 -20.57 -10.20
CA PRO A 126 18.68 -21.09 -11.45
C PRO A 126 17.60 -20.19 -12.06
N SER A 127 16.80 -19.51 -11.23
CA SER A 127 15.78 -18.57 -11.70
C SER A 127 16.39 -17.38 -12.46
N VAL A 128 17.55 -16.87 -12.02
CA VAL A 128 18.28 -15.79 -12.71
C VAL A 128 18.85 -16.30 -14.04
N ALA A 129 19.39 -17.52 -14.07
CA ALA A 129 19.84 -18.16 -15.31
C ALA A 129 18.69 -18.37 -16.30
N ALA A 130 17.49 -18.68 -15.82
CA ALA A 130 16.29 -18.77 -16.65
C ALA A 130 15.85 -17.41 -17.22
N LEU A 131 15.86 -16.34 -16.40
CA LEU A 131 15.53 -14.99 -16.89
C LEU A 131 16.50 -14.49 -17.97
N LYS A 132 17.78 -14.88 -17.91
CA LYS A 132 18.78 -14.57 -18.95
C LYS A 132 18.42 -15.14 -20.34
N LYS A 133 17.49 -16.10 -20.43
CA LYS A 133 16.95 -16.64 -21.70
C LYS A 133 15.86 -15.75 -22.32
N LEU A 134 15.39 -14.73 -21.62
CA LEU A 134 14.34 -13.80 -22.06
C LEU A 134 14.94 -12.51 -22.64
N SER A 135 14.06 -11.64 -23.17
CA SER A 135 14.44 -10.25 -23.46
C SER A 135 14.57 -9.49 -22.13
N HIS A 136 15.77 -9.41 -21.58
CA HIS A 136 16.00 -8.95 -20.20
C HIS A 136 16.95 -7.75 -20.11
N LYS A 137 16.83 -7.00 -19.01
CA LYS A 137 17.79 -5.98 -18.59
C LYS A 137 18.04 -6.10 -17.09
N PHE A 138 19.30 -6.29 -16.70
CA PHE A 138 19.72 -6.00 -15.34
C PHE A 138 20.01 -4.51 -15.24
N CYS A 139 19.37 -3.88 -14.27
CA CYS A 139 19.46 -2.46 -14.00
C CYS A 139 20.85 -2.11 -13.44
N THR A 140 21.42 -1.01 -13.91
CA THR A 140 22.69 -0.45 -13.40
C THR A 140 22.71 1.03 -13.75
N ASN A 141 23.35 1.85 -12.92
CA ASN A 141 23.65 3.25 -13.26
C ASN A 141 25.16 3.54 -13.21
N SER A 142 25.56 4.72 -13.69
CA SER A 142 26.98 5.13 -13.76
C SER A 142 27.63 5.36 -12.39
N ASN A 143 26.84 5.47 -11.34
CA ASN A 143 27.28 5.76 -9.97
C ASN A 143 27.39 4.49 -9.11
N GLY A 144 27.22 3.31 -9.72
CA GLY A 144 27.32 2.00 -9.04
C GLY A 144 26.01 1.48 -8.44
N GLY A 145 24.92 2.24 -8.55
CA GLY A 145 23.60 1.80 -8.10
C GLY A 145 22.96 0.78 -9.03
N THR A 146 21.89 0.17 -8.54
CA THR A 146 21.23 -0.99 -9.16
C THR A 146 19.83 -0.69 -9.71
N GLY A 147 19.44 0.59 -9.72
CA GLY A 147 18.29 1.13 -10.45
C GLY A 147 18.50 1.22 -11.96
N CYS A 148 17.40 1.14 -12.72
CA CYS A 148 17.39 1.33 -14.17
C CYS A 148 17.24 2.81 -14.56
N VAL A 149 16.42 3.56 -13.84
CA VAL A 149 16.14 4.99 -14.00
C VAL A 149 16.92 5.82 -12.99
N SER A 150 17.03 5.33 -11.76
CA SER A 150 17.72 6.02 -10.67
C SER A 150 19.20 6.25 -10.99
N THR A 151 19.68 7.43 -10.65
CA THR A 151 21.10 7.80 -10.67
C THR A 151 21.74 7.76 -9.28
N SER A 152 21.01 7.37 -8.22
CA SER A 152 21.58 7.25 -6.88
C SER A 152 22.58 6.07 -6.82
N PRO A 153 23.75 6.22 -6.16
CA PRO A 153 24.65 5.09 -5.89
C PRO A 153 23.98 4.01 -5.01
N ASP A 154 23.03 4.40 -4.17
CA ASP A 154 22.29 3.52 -3.26
C ASP A 154 20.93 3.08 -3.84
N GLY A 155 20.57 3.56 -5.03
CA GLY A 155 19.27 3.32 -5.64
C GLY A 155 19.10 1.92 -6.20
N ASP A 156 17.95 1.32 -5.94
CA ASP A 156 17.54 -0.01 -6.40
C ASP A 156 16.39 0.07 -7.42
N MET A 157 16.30 -0.90 -8.32
CA MET A 157 15.05 -1.17 -9.03
C MET A 157 14.14 -1.98 -8.11
N HIS A 158 13.37 -1.26 -7.29
CA HIS A 158 12.54 -1.85 -6.24
C HIS A 158 11.07 -2.02 -6.66
N THR A 159 10.78 -1.96 -7.96
CA THR A 159 9.43 -2.17 -8.49
C THR A 159 9.09 -3.66 -8.61
N LYS A 160 7.84 -4.03 -8.29
CA LYS A 160 7.29 -5.38 -8.50
C LYS A 160 5.97 -5.27 -9.26
N MET A 161 6.03 -5.50 -10.56
CA MET A 161 4.90 -5.25 -11.46
C MET A 161 5.00 -6.12 -12.72
N PHE A 162 3.85 -6.59 -13.21
CA PHE A 162 3.72 -7.24 -14.50
C PHE A 162 2.55 -6.67 -15.28
N THR A 163 2.69 -6.55 -16.59
CA THR A 163 1.56 -6.32 -17.51
C THR A 163 1.43 -7.47 -18.49
N PHE A 164 0.19 -7.78 -18.85
CA PHE A 164 -0.17 -8.82 -19.80
C PHE A 164 -1.13 -8.21 -20.82
N SER A 165 -0.78 -8.26 -22.11
CA SER A 165 -1.69 -7.76 -23.14
C SER A 165 -2.99 -8.57 -23.19
N ARG A 166 -2.90 -9.87 -22.89
CA ARG A 166 -4.03 -10.79 -22.76
C ARG A 166 -3.68 -11.94 -21.82
N THR A 167 -4.59 -12.31 -20.92
CA THR A 167 -4.51 -13.52 -20.09
C THR A 167 -5.91 -13.92 -19.64
N VAL A 168 -6.05 -14.75 -18.62
CA VAL A 168 -7.33 -15.24 -18.10
C VAL A 168 -7.47 -14.79 -16.64
N ASP A 169 -8.66 -14.41 -16.19
CA ASP A 169 -8.92 -14.12 -14.78
C ASP A 169 -9.18 -15.41 -13.95
N PRO A 170 -9.31 -15.35 -12.61
CA PRO A 170 -9.55 -16.54 -11.80
C PRO A 170 -10.88 -17.24 -12.11
N ALA A 171 -11.83 -16.56 -12.76
CA ALA A 171 -13.10 -17.13 -13.19
C ALA A 171 -13.01 -17.81 -14.57
N GLY A 172 -11.82 -17.89 -15.18
CA GLY A 172 -11.64 -18.53 -16.49
C GLY A 172 -11.98 -17.63 -17.67
N THR A 173 -12.28 -16.35 -17.46
CA THR A 173 -12.63 -15.42 -18.54
C THR A 173 -11.37 -14.82 -19.16
N ALA A 174 -11.26 -14.83 -20.49
CA ALA A 174 -10.19 -14.14 -21.19
C ALA A 174 -10.30 -12.63 -21.01
N ARG A 175 -9.19 -11.98 -20.67
CA ARG A 175 -9.09 -10.54 -20.40
C ARG A 175 -7.93 -9.95 -21.18
N ASN A 176 -8.14 -8.76 -21.73
CA ASN A 176 -7.09 -7.92 -22.28
C ASN A 176 -6.64 -6.89 -21.25
N HIS A 177 -5.50 -6.24 -21.49
CA HIS A 177 -4.97 -5.12 -20.69
C HIS A 177 -4.99 -5.40 -19.18
N VAL A 178 -4.16 -6.34 -18.77
CA VAL A 178 -4.10 -6.84 -17.39
C VAL A 178 -2.83 -6.35 -16.73
N SER A 179 -2.96 -5.80 -15.52
CA SER A 179 -1.85 -5.28 -14.73
C SER A 179 -1.84 -5.93 -13.37
N TRP A 180 -0.69 -6.46 -12.96
CA TRP A 180 -0.41 -7.02 -11.65
C TRP A 180 0.67 -6.20 -10.97
N PHE A 181 0.50 -5.80 -9.72
CA PHE A 181 1.49 -5.05 -8.96
C PHE A 181 1.29 -5.24 -7.45
N GLY A 182 2.34 -5.04 -6.66
CA GLY A 182 2.23 -5.19 -5.21
C GLY A 182 3.57 -5.11 -4.47
N SER A 183 3.58 -5.67 -3.26
CA SER A 183 4.73 -5.59 -2.35
C SER A 183 5.68 -6.79 -2.41
N SER A 184 5.24 -7.90 -3.00
CA SER A 184 5.92 -9.20 -2.97
C SER A 184 7.13 -9.24 -3.91
N ASN A 185 8.31 -9.55 -3.38
CA ASN A 185 9.40 -10.05 -4.21
C ASN A 185 9.09 -11.46 -4.72
N LEU A 186 9.91 -11.97 -5.64
CA LEU A 186 9.80 -13.32 -6.19
C LEU A 186 10.86 -14.27 -5.60
N THR A 187 11.18 -14.09 -4.31
CA THR A 187 12.09 -14.96 -3.56
C THR A 187 11.32 -15.82 -2.57
N TYR A 188 11.81 -17.03 -2.26
CA TYR A 188 11.17 -17.89 -1.27
C TYR A 188 11.04 -17.23 0.12
N SER A 189 12.00 -16.39 0.51
CA SER A 189 12.07 -15.77 1.83
C SER A 189 11.10 -14.62 2.03
N THR A 190 10.73 -13.89 0.98
CA THR A 190 9.91 -12.68 1.10
C THR A 190 8.66 -12.68 0.23
N GLY A 191 8.51 -13.64 -0.68
CA GLY A 191 7.25 -13.91 -1.35
C GLY A 191 6.32 -14.69 -0.43
N PRO A 192 6.47 -16.03 -0.34
CA PRO A 192 5.55 -16.86 0.43
C PRO A 192 5.79 -16.84 1.95
N GLN A 193 6.96 -16.41 2.41
CA GLN A 193 7.30 -16.41 3.83
C GLN A 193 7.08 -15.06 4.54
N SER A 194 6.41 -14.10 3.89
CA SER A 194 6.10 -12.79 4.45
C SER A 194 4.65 -12.38 4.22
N PHE A 195 4.15 -11.46 5.03
CA PHE A 195 2.88 -10.81 4.71
C PHE A 195 3.10 -9.88 3.52
N ASN A 196 2.34 -10.09 2.45
CA ASN A 196 2.35 -9.25 1.27
C ASN A 196 0.94 -9.08 0.74
N ASN A 197 0.80 -8.12 -0.16
CA ASN A 197 -0.39 -7.94 -0.96
C ASN A 197 0.00 -7.71 -2.44
N ALA A 198 -0.91 -8.07 -3.33
CA ALA A 198 -0.84 -7.76 -4.74
C ALA A 198 -2.23 -7.52 -5.31
N ILE A 199 -2.33 -6.60 -6.26
CA ILE A 199 -3.56 -6.30 -7.00
C ILE A 199 -3.38 -6.72 -8.45
N THR A 200 -4.41 -7.36 -9.01
CA THR A 200 -4.58 -7.54 -10.46
C THR A 200 -5.78 -6.75 -10.94
N VAL A 201 -5.56 -5.88 -11.91
CA VAL A 201 -6.61 -5.12 -12.60
C VAL A 201 -6.78 -5.68 -14.00
N TYR A 202 -8.01 -5.94 -14.41
CA TYR A 202 -8.34 -6.51 -15.72
C TYR A 202 -9.07 -5.51 -16.63
N GLY A 203 -8.72 -5.49 -17.92
CA GLY A 203 -9.41 -4.69 -18.93
C GLY A 203 -9.14 -3.19 -18.84
N ALA A 204 -8.02 -2.76 -18.26
CA ALA A 204 -7.71 -1.35 -18.04
C ALA A 204 -6.53 -0.90 -18.92
N GLU A 205 -6.82 -0.55 -20.17
CA GLU A 205 -5.82 -0.15 -21.17
C GLU A 205 -4.97 1.04 -20.70
N SER A 206 -5.60 2.14 -20.30
CA SER A 206 -4.88 3.35 -19.87
C SER A 206 -3.97 3.13 -18.65
N LEU A 207 -4.39 2.27 -17.70
CA LEU A 207 -3.55 1.87 -16.56
C LEU A 207 -2.35 1.05 -17.04
N MET A 208 -2.60 0.07 -17.92
CA MET A 208 -1.53 -0.75 -18.49
C MET A 208 -0.54 0.10 -19.29
N ASP A 209 -1.01 1.11 -20.02
CA ASP A 209 -0.16 2.00 -20.81
C ASP A 209 0.75 2.87 -19.93
N GLY A 210 0.24 3.42 -18.84
CA GLY A 210 1.08 4.15 -17.87
C GLY A 210 2.13 3.27 -17.21
N LEU A 211 1.75 2.06 -16.77
CA LEU A 211 2.70 1.08 -16.24
C LEU A 211 3.73 0.65 -17.29
N ASN A 212 3.31 0.51 -18.55
CA ASN A 212 4.20 0.21 -19.66
C ASN A 212 5.13 1.37 -20.00
N ALA A 213 4.72 2.63 -19.85
CA ALA A 213 5.57 3.79 -20.02
C ALA A 213 6.71 3.76 -19.00
N ASN A 214 6.40 3.53 -17.72
CA ASN A 214 7.40 3.32 -16.69
C ASN A 214 8.32 2.12 -16.97
N PHE A 215 7.76 0.98 -17.37
CA PHE A 215 8.57 -0.16 -17.78
C PHE A 215 9.51 0.16 -18.94
N ASN A 216 9.06 0.91 -19.94
CA ASN A 216 9.88 1.25 -21.09
C ASN A 216 11.05 2.17 -20.71
N ASP A 217 10.83 3.13 -19.79
CA ASP A 217 11.91 3.97 -19.29
C ASP A 217 12.94 3.15 -18.49
N MET A 218 12.48 2.23 -17.63
CA MET A 218 13.38 1.28 -16.96
C MET A 218 14.14 0.41 -17.96
N TYR A 219 13.45 -0.17 -18.94
CA TYR A 219 14.05 -1.08 -19.92
C TYR A 219 15.08 -0.37 -20.82
N ALA A 220 14.84 0.91 -21.12
CA ALA A 220 15.77 1.77 -21.83
C ALA A 220 16.89 2.34 -20.93
N ARG A 221 16.81 2.14 -19.61
CA ARG A 221 17.67 2.76 -18.59
C ARG A 221 17.78 4.27 -18.77
N ARG A 222 16.62 4.93 -18.89
CA ARG A 222 16.56 6.39 -19.04
C ARG A 222 16.77 7.06 -17.69
N HIS A 223 17.75 7.95 -17.64
CA HIS A 223 18.06 8.76 -16.46
C HIS A 223 17.56 10.19 -16.64
N TYR A 224 17.23 10.84 -15.54
CA TYR A 224 16.69 12.20 -15.51
C TYR A 224 17.50 13.08 -14.56
N ALA A 225 17.55 14.38 -14.84
CA ALA A 225 18.34 15.32 -14.04
C ALA A 225 17.89 15.30 -12.57
N ASN A 226 18.86 15.44 -11.65
CA ASN A 226 18.62 15.49 -10.20
C ASN A 226 17.93 14.24 -9.59
N ASN A 227 18.05 13.09 -10.26
CA ASN A 227 17.35 11.86 -9.88
C ASN A 227 15.82 12.03 -9.83
N ASP A 228 15.27 12.88 -10.70
CA ASP A 228 13.86 13.28 -10.69
C ASP A 228 13.05 12.57 -11.78
N TYR A 229 12.60 11.35 -11.49
CA TYR A 229 11.74 10.62 -12.40
C TYR A 229 10.29 11.11 -12.32
N TYR A 230 9.77 11.28 -11.09
CA TYR A 230 8.41 11.72 -10.85
C TYR A 230 8.22 13.20 -11.22
N ASP A 231 7.56 13.44 -12.35
CA ASP A 231 7.26 14.78 -12.84
C ASP A 231 5.82 14.85 -13.36
N SER A 232 4.93 15.36 -12.49
CA SER A 232 3.52 15.54 -12.83
C SER A 232 3.26 16.51 -13.98
N ALA A 233 4.15 17.48 -14.23
CA ALA A 233 3.96 18.47 -15.31
C ALA A 233 4.18 17.85 -16.69
N SER A 234 5.16 16.95 -16.82
CA SER A 234 5.37 16.15 -18.03
C SER A 234 4.62 14.81 -18.06
N GLN A 235 3.86 14.50 -17.00
CA GLN A 235 3.18 13.22 -16.78
C GLN A 235 4.14 12.00 -16.70
N ARG A 236 5.43 12.24 -16.47
CA ARG A 236 6.42 11.17 -16.29
C ARG A 236 6.33 10.63 -14.87
N GLY A 237 6.23 9.30 -14.74
CA GLY A 237 6.02 8.67 -13.44
C GLY A 237 4.70 9.07 -12.77
N TYR A 238 3.79 9.73 -13.48
CA TYR A 238 2.50 10.21 -12.98
C TYR A 238 1.40 9.81 -13.96
N TYR A 239 0.79 8.65 -13.73
CA TYR A 239 -0.14 8.03 -14.67
C TYR A 239 -1.54 7.99 -14.08
N MET A 240 -2.37 8.96 -14.44
CA MET A 240 -3.75 9.03 -13.97
C MET A 240 -4.65 8.19 -14.86
N ALA A 241 -5.34 7.22 -14.28
CA ALA A 241 -6.15 6.27 -15.02
C ALA A 241 -7.29 5.69 -14.18
N LEU A 242 -8.30 5.16 -14.85
CA LEU A 242 -9.27 4.27 -14.21
C LEU A 242 -8.85 2.81 -14.43
N PRO A 243 -8.91 1.96 -13.39
CA PRO A 243 -9.43 2.21 -12.05
C PRO A 243 -8.37 2.66 -11.03
N ALA A 244 -7.16 3.00 -11.43
CA ALA A 244 -6.08 3.32 -10.50
C ALA A 244 -5.11 4.35 -11.06
N ASP A 245 -4.62 5.21 -10.17
CA ASP A 245 -3.57 6.19 -10.45
C ASP A 245 -2.22 5.63 -9.97
N VAL A 246 -1.17 5.81 -10.77
CA VAL A 246 0.18 5.29 -10.49
C VAL A 246 1.17 6.43 -10.39
N TYR A 247 2.03 6.35 -9.37
CA TYR A 247 3.10 7.27 -9.05
C TYR A 247 4.39 6.46 -8.97
N ALA A 248 5.39 6.81 -9.78
CA ALA A 248 6.66 6.09 -9.86
C ALA A 248 7.80 6.99 -9.41
N SER A 249 8.63 6.51 -8.49
CA SER A 249 9.82 7.19 -7.98
C SER A 249 11.06 6.81 -8.83
N PRO A 250 12.22 7.46 -8.65
CA PRO A 250 12.55 8.45 -7.63
C PRO A 250 11.87 9.82 -7.83
N GLU A 251 11.44 10.43 -6.75
CA GLU A 251 11.14 11.87 -6.69
C GLU A 251 12.43 12.65 -6.41
N ARG A 252 12.56 13.89 -6.86
CA ARG A 252 13.72 14.72 -6.51
C ARG A 252 13.82 14.92 -4.99
N ALA A 253 15.04 14.92 -4.46
CA ALA A 253 15.26 15.32 -3.07
C ALA A 253 14.66 16.71 -2.78
N GLY A 254 13.80 16.78 -1.76
CA GLY A 254 13.09 18.00 -1.38
C GLY A 254 11.75 18.25 -2.10
N GLN A 255 11.38 17.44 -3.11
CA GLN A 255 10.08 17.48 -3.75
C GLN A 255 8.95 17.07 -2.78
N THR A 256 7.71 17.37 -3.17
CA THR A 256 6.52 17.00 -2.40
C THR A 256 6.26 15.50 -2.53
N ASP A 257 6.47 14.80 -1.43
CA ASP A 257 6.18 13.39 -1.22
C ASP A 257 4.78 12.97 -1.74
N THR A 258 4.75 12.04 -2.69
CA THR A 258 3.50 11.57 -3.33
C THR A 258 2.54 10.88 -2.35
N ILE A 259 3.04 10.15 -1.34
CA ILE A 259 2.17 9.55 -0.30
C ILE A 259 1.56 10.64 0.56
N VAL A 260 2.36 11.63 0.99
CA VAL A 260 1.87 12.79 1.75
C VAL A 260 0.77 13.49 0.96
N THR A 261 1.00 13.75 -0.32
CA THR A 261 0.01 14.42 -1.18
C THR A 261 -1.29 13.60 -1.28
N ARG A 262 -1.22 12.26 -1.27
CA ARG A 262 -2.41 11.41 -1.32
C ARG A 262 -3.13 11.25 0.02
N LEU A 263 -2.43 11.39 1.13
CA LEU A 263 -3.04 11.52 2.45
C LEU A 263 -3.68 12.90 2.63
N ASP A 264 -3.14 13.94 2.00
CA ASP A 264 -3.70 15.29 2.02
C ASP A 264 -4.99 15.43 1.19
N ASP A 265 -5.27 14.52 0.25
CA ASP A 265 -6.56 14.42 -0.46
C ASP A 265 -7.78 14.26 0.51
N VAL A 266 -7.53 13.91 1.77
CA VAL A 266 -8.56 13.65 2.79
C VAL A 266 -8.60 14.74 3.85
N THR A 267 -9.82 15.15 4.17
CA THR A 267 -10.13 15.92 5.38
C THR A 267 -10.42 14.94 6.53
N PRO A 268 -9.46 14.66 7.43
CA PRO A 268 -9.68 13.73 8.52
C PRO A 268 -10.63 14.32 9.58
N ASP A 269 -11.36 13.46 10.24
CA ASP A 269 -12.25 13.76 11.37
C ASP A 269 -12.40 12.51 12.27
N ALA A 270 -13.28 12.55 13.27
CA ALA A 270 -13.53 11.42 14.18
C ALA A 270 -14.09 10.15 13.49
N ASN A 271 -14.67 10.27 12.29
CA ASN A 271 -15.21 9.15 11.53
C ASN A 271 -14.14 8.49 10.64
N CYS A 272 -13.02 9.17 10.38
CA CYS A 272 -11.92 8.62 9.60
C CYS A 272 -11.30 7.35 10.25
N ARG A 273 -10.89 6.41 9.40
CA ARG A 273 -10.19 5.15 9.76
C ARG A 273 -9.01 4.94 8.80
N LEU A 274 -7.79 4.99 9.32
CA LEU A 274 -6.55 4.76 8.58
C LEU A 274 -5.83 3.53 9.13
N ARG A 275 -5.60 2.52 8.28
CA ARG A 275 -4.86 1.29 8.62
C ARG A 275 -3.64 1.18 7.71
N ILE A 276 -2.45 1.07 8.30
CA ILE A 276 -1.17 1.11 7.60
C ILE A 276 -0.43 -0.20 7.81
N GLY A 277 -0.21 -0.98 6.76
CA GLY A 277 0.67 -2.14 6.76
C GLY A 277 1.98 -1.78 6.07
N MET A 278 3.09 -1.81 6.81
CA MET A 278 4.37 -1.29 6.28
C MET A 278 5.56 -2.15 6.69
N ALA A 279 6.44 -2.47 5.74
CA ALA A 279 7.62 -3.29 6.02
C ALA A 279 8.67 -2.51 6.82
N SER A 280 8.92 -1.24 6.47
CA SER A 280 9.90 -0.37 7.13
C SER A 280 9.47 1.09 7.11
N VAL A 281 9.72 1.79 8.22
CA VAL A 281 9.43 3.23 8.38
C VAL A 281 10.61 3.94 9.01
N THR A 282 11.17 4.95 8.36
CA THR A 282 12.33 5.68 8.88
C THR A 282 12.06 7.17 9.08
N SER A 283 12.98 7.85 9.77
CA SER A 283 12.95 9.30 9.95
C SER A 283 13.18 10.10 8.67
N GLY A 284 13.47 9.44 7.54
CA GLY A 284 13.75 10.07 6.25
C GLY A 284 12.54 10.70 5.56
N ARG A 285 11.31 10.47 6.04
CA ARG A 285 10.07 11.08 5.53
C ARG A 285 9.32 11.87 6.61
N PRO A 286 9.89 12.97 7.14
CA PRO A 286 9.29 13.69 8.27
C PRO A 286 7.91 14.28 7.95
N LYS A 287 7.67 14.73 6.71
CA LYS A 287 6.34 15.21 6.28
C LYS A 287 5.27 14.11 6.36
N LEU A 288 5.63 12.86 6.11
CA LEU A 288 4.73 11.72 6.22
C LEU A 288 4.36 11.43 7.68
N VAL A 289 5.32 11.57 8.60
CA VAL A 289 5.06 11.46 10.05
C VAL A 289 4.13 12.59 10.51
N GLU A 290 4.37 13.83 10.10
CA GLU A 290 3.49 14.96 10.42
C GLU A 290 2.08 14.80 9.86
N GLU A 291 1.97 14.22 8.67
CA GLU A 291 0.68 13.95 8.04
C GLU A 291 -0.13 12.92 8.82
N VAL A 292 0.51 11.84 9.29
CA VAL A 292 -0.16 10.89 10.19
C VAL A 292 -0.55 11.53 11.53
N LYS A 293 0.28 12.43 12.08
CA LYS A 293 -0.05 13.20 13.28
C LYS A 293 -1.23 14.14 13.04
N ARG A 294 -1.37 14.74 11.85
CA ARG A 294 -2.52 15.56 11.43
C ARG A 294 -3.82 14.76 11.51
N TYR A 295 -3.81 13.52 11.00
CA TYR A 295 -4.95 12.61 11.09
C TYR A 295 -5.36 12.35 12.54
N ARG A 296 -4.39 12.05 13.42
CA ARG A 296 -4.66 11.85 14.85
C ARG A 296 -5.22 13.09 15.54
N ARG A 297 -4.65 14.28 15.29
CA ARG A 297 -5.14 15.55 15.85
C ARG A 297 -6.59 15.86 15.45
N ALA A 298 -7.00 15.45 14.25
CA ALA A 298 -8.37 15.59 13.78
C ALA A 298 -9.35 14.53 14.32
N GLY A 299 -8.88 13.59 15.15
CA GLY A 299 -9.68 12.53 15.72
C GLY A 299 -9.76 11.24 14.88
N CYS A 300 -9.06 11.17 13.74
CA CYS A 300 -9.04 9.95 12.93
C CYS A 300 -8.40 8.81 13.71
N TRP A 301 -8.97 7.61 13.57
CA TRP A 301 -8.37 6.41 14.12
C TRP A 301 -7.25 5.93 13.21
N VAL A 302 -6.05 5.79 13.78
CA VAL A 302 -4.87 5.35 13.04
C VAL A 302 -4.28 4.12 13.71
N TRP A 303 -4.20 3.03 12.94
CA TRP A 303 -3.53 1.80 13.33
C TRP A 303 -2.42 1.49 12.35
N MET A 304 -1.35 0.92 12.88
CA MET A 304 -0.18 0.56 12.10
C MET A 304 0.32 -0.81 12.51
N VAL A 305 0.57 -1.68 11.52
CA VAL A 305 1.35 -2.90 11.70
C VAL A 305 2.64 -2.76 10.92
N VAL A 306 3.77 -2.94 11.61
CA VAL A 306 5.10 -2.76 11.02
C VAL A 306 5.90 -4.04 11.08
N GLY A 307 6.66 -4.27 10.00
CA GLY A 307 7.64 -5.34 9.92
C GLY A 307 8.66 -5.27 11.04
N GLY A 308 9.31 -6.40 11.25
CA GLY A 308 10.31 -6.55 12.27
C GLY A 308 10.73 -8.00 12.41
N ASP A 309 11.55 -8.23 13.41
CA ASP A 309 12.06 -9.53 13.78
C ASP A 309 12.05 -9.65 15.31
N ALA A 310 11.79 -10.83 15.86
CA ALA A 310 11.70 -11.00 17.31
C ALA A 310 13.02 -10.69 18.04
N SER A 311 14.17 -10.87 17.37
CA SER A 311 15.49 -10.57 17.95
C SER A 311 15.86 -9.09 17.82
N LYS A 312 15.55 -8.47 16.67
CA LYS A 312 15.94 -7.08 16.36
C LYS A 312 14.90 -6.05 16.78
N GLY A 313 13.63 -6.43 16.79
CA GLY A 313 12.50 -5.54 17.03
C GLY A 313 11.85 -5.01 15.76
N ILE A 314 11.02 -3.98 15.94
CA ILE A 314 10.31 -3.24 14.89
C ILE A 314 11.29 -2.57 13.91
N SER A 315 10.96 -2.64 12.62
CA SER A 315 11.66 -1.90 11.56
C SER A 315 11.14 -0.46 11.49
N MET A 316 11.35 0.28 12.58
CA MET A 316 10.97 1.68 12.70
C MET A 316 12.04 2.49 13.44
N SER A 317 12.44 3.65 12.89
CA SER A 317 13.35 4.56 13.59
C SER A 317 12.76 5.04 14.92
N LYS A 318 13.58 5.09 15.99
CA LYS A 318 13.15 5.47 17.34
C LYS A 318 12.39 6.80 17.41
N GLY A 319 12.85 7.83 16.70
CA GLY A 319 12.18 9.14 16.68
C GLY A 319 10.75 9.05 16.16
N VAL A 320 10.57 8.41 15.00
CA VAL A 320 9.24 8.18 14.39
C VAL A 320 8.34 7.36 15.31
N TYR A 321 8.91 6.31 15.91
CA TYR A 321 8.22 5.46 16.87
C TYR A 321 7.66 6.24 18.06
N ASP A 322 8.49 7.08 18.69
CA ASP A 322 8.09 7.87 19.85
C ASP A 322 7.08 8.97 19.49
N GLU A 323 7.23 9.59 18.32
CA GLU A 323 6.34 10.64 17.83
C GLU A 323 4.94 10.11 17.50
N LEU A 324 4.85 9.01 16.76
CA LEU A 324 3.57 8.42 16.37
C LEU A 324 2.83 7.83 17.59
N LEU A 325 3.54 7.15 18.50
CA LEU A 325 2.95 6.71 19.77
C LEU A 325 2.51 7.90 20.63
N GLY A 326 3.30 8.99 20.66
CA GLY A 326 2.94 10.23 21.35
C GLY A 326 1.69 10.89 20.79
N ALA A 327 1.45 10.78 19.48
CA ALA A 327 0.22 11.24 18.84
C ALA A 327 -0.96 10.26 18.99
N GLY A 328 -0.77 9.14 19.71
CA GLY A 328 -1.79 8.14 19.96
C GLY A 328 -2.07 7.20 18.79
N VAL A 329 -1.14 7.08 17.83
CA VAL A 329 -1.20 6.01 16.83
C VAL A 329 -1.03 4.67 17.53
N LYS A 330 -1.89 3.70 17.20
CA LYS A 330 -1.78 2.34 17.74
C LYS A 330 -0.86 1.52 16.86
N ILE A 331 0.34 1.23 17.36
CA ILE A 331 1.38 0.52 16.61
C ILE A 331 1.51 -0.89 17.14
N ARG A 332 1.54 -1.86 16.23
CA ARG A 332 1.95 -3.24 16.51
C ARG A 332 3.09 -3.64 15.61
N ARG A 333 4.00 -4.44 16.17
CA ARG A 333 5.07 -5.08 15.40
C ARG A 333 4.68 -6.52 15.12
N MET A 334 4.83 -6.94 13.88
CA MET A 334 4.61 -8.33 13.47
C MET A 334 5.78 -8.79 12.61
N ASN A 335 6.24 -10.02 12.86
CA ASN A 335 7.38 -10.57 12.14
C ASN A 335 7.03 -10.73 10.66
N LYS A 336 8.00 -10.46 9.80
CA LYS A 336 7.90 -10.68 8.36
C LYS A 336 6.72 -9.96 7.68
N VAL A 337 6.26 -8.83 8.23
CA VAL A 337 5.41 -7.93 7.44
C VAL A 337 6.27 -7.31 6.35
N HIS A 338 5.93 -7.61 5.11
CA HIS A 338 6.57 -7.05 3.91
C HIS A 338 5.54 -6.26 3.07
N ASP A 339 4.35 -6.04 3.62
CA ASP A 339 3.32 -5.17 3.08
C ASP A 339 3.74 -3.71 3.00
N LYS A 340 3.16 -3.02 2.01
CA LYS A 340 3.37 -1.61 1.74
C LYS A 340 2.06 -1.04 1.22
N TYR A 341 1.15 -0.77 2.15
CA TYR A 341 -0.18 -0.27 1.82
C TYR A 341 -0.77 0.56 2.95
N PHE A 342 -1.80 1.33 2.61
CA PHE A 342 -2.76 1.81 3.59
C PHE A 342 -4.17 1.72 3.05
N ALA A 343 -5.11 1.36 3.93
CA ALA A 343 -6.54 1.36 3.67
C ALA A 343 -7.17 2.51 4.46
N LEU A 344 -7.86 3.39 3.73
CA LEU A 344 -8.37 4.65 4.25
C LEU A 344 -9.88 4.76 4.01
N TYR A 345 -10.62 4.94 5.10
CA TYR A 345 -11.99 5.45 5.07
C TYR A 345 -11.95 6.87 5.61
N GLY A 346 -12.39 7.84 4.81
CA GLY A 346 -12.30 9.26 5.18
C GLY A 346 -13.03 10.17 4.19
N LYS A 347 -13.10 11.45 4.52
CA LYS A 347 -13.83 12.46 3.74
C LYS A 347 -12.96 13.01 2.61
N PHE A 348 -13.34 12.72 1.37
CA PHE A 348 -12.76 13.29 0.16
C PHE A 348 -13.69 14.41 -0.34
N GLY A 349 -13.26 15.66 -0.18
CA GLY A 349 -14.14 16.82 -0.33
C GLY A 349 -15.28 16.79 0.69
N SER A 350 -16.52 16.62 0.24
CA SER A 350 -17.70 16.51 1.12
C SER A 350 -18.13 15.08 1.42
N THR A 351 -17.57 14.07 0.73
CA THR A 351 -18.10 12.69 0.73
C THR A 351 -17.13 11.71 1.37
N TYR A 352 -17.63 10.81 2.23
CA TYR A 352 -16.83 9.70 2.73
C TYR A 352 -16.61 8.64 1.65
N ARG A 353 -15.38 8.17 1.52
CA ARG A 353 -15.01 7.10 0.57
C ARG A 353 -14.09 6.10 1.25
N TYR A 354 -14.15 4.88 0.74
CA TYR A 354 -13.20 3.80 1.02
C TYR A 354 -12.18 3.76 -0.11
N ARG A 355 -10.89 3.79 0.23
CA ARG A 355 -9.79 3.67 -0.72
C ARG A 355 -8.68 2.78 -0.19
N VAL A 356 -7.99 2.14 -1.12
CA VAL A 356 -6.80 1.34 -0.88
C VAL A 356 -5.65 1.94 -1.69
N TYR A 357 -4.50 2.01 -1.04
CA TYR A 357 -3.26 2.49 -1.63
C TYR A 357 -2.19 1.44 -1.39
N THR A 358 -1.40 1.08 -2.40
CA THR A 358 -0.37 0.05 -2.26
C THR A 358 0.76 0.21 -3.27
N GLY A 359 1.69 -0.73 -3.31
CA GLY A 359 2.79 -0.80 -4.25
C GLY A 359 4.03 -1.40 -3.60
N SER A 360 5.19 -0.91 -4.01
CA SER A 360 6.48 -1.40 -3.55
C SER A 360 7.21 -0.44 -2.60
N GLN A 361 6.69 0.78 -2.43
CA GLN A 361 7.34 1.87 -1.71
C GLN A 361 7.23 1.72 -0.18
N ASN A 362 8.38 1.63 0.50
CA ASN A 362 8.46 1.77 1.96
C ASN A 362 8.27 3.22 2.41
N TRP A 363 8.04 3.44 3.70
CA TRP A 363 8.01 4.78 4.29
C TRP A 363 9.41 5.22 4.73
N THR A 364 10.33 5.21 3.77
CA THR A 364 11.76 5.49 3.95
C THR A 364 12.26 6.46 2.87
N GLN A 365 13.36 7.17 3.13
CA GLN A 365 13.85 8.19 2.20
C GLN A 365 14.35 7.58 0.88
N ASP A 366 15.10 6.48 0.94
CA ASP A 366 15.54 5.74 -0.24
C ASP A 366 14.35 5.37 -1.14
N ALA A 367 13.26 4.85 -0.57
CA ALA A 367 12.05 4.54 -1.33
C ALA A 367 11.37 5.79 -1.96
N LEU A 368 11.58 6.98 -1.40
CA LEU A 368 11.03 8.22 -1.95
C LEU A 368 11.86 8.76 -3.12
N ASN A 369 13.18 8.86 -2.95
CA ASN A 369 14.02 9.67 -3.84
C ASN A 369 15.31 8.98 -4.31
N GLU A 370 15.48 7.68 -4.04
CA GLU A 370 16.61 6.90 -4.55
C GLU A 370 16.16 5.68 -5.35
N ASN A 371 15.24 4.87 -4.83
CA ASN A 371 14.76 3.65 -5.47
C ASN A 371 13.73 3.95 -6.56
N GLU A 372 13.61 3.05 -7.52
CA GLU A 372 12.45 2.95 -8.41
C GLU A 372 11.35 2.15 -7.75
N GLU A 373 10.31 2.85 -7.31
CA GLU A 373 9.16 2.28 -6.63
C GLU A 373 7.89 2.57 -7.41
N LEU A 374 6.87 1.73 -7.20
CA LEU A 374 5.50 2.06 -7.55
C LEU A 374 4.71 2.36 -6.29
N PHE A 375 3.94 3.44 -6.35
CA PHE A 375 2.85 3.75 -5.43
C PHE A 375 1.57 3.89 -6.25
N VAL A 376 0.52 3.18 -5.85
CA VAL A 376 -0.72 3.05 -6.59
C VAL A 376 -1.88 3.44 -5.68
N LYS A 377 -2.70 4.38 -6.17
CA LYS A 377 -3.96 4.78 -5.56
C LYS A 377 -5.10 4.12 -6.32
N MET A 378 -5.78 3.17 -5.69
CA MET A 378 -6.97 2.57 -6.28
C MET A 378 -8.14 3.56 -6.24
N GLY A 379 -8.97 3.51 -7.27
CA GLY A 379 -10.25 4.22 -7.32
C GLY A 379 -11.16 3.79 -6.17
N TRP A 380 -12.11 4.65 -5.82
CA TRP A 380 -13.06 4.36 -4.75
C TRP A 380 -14.10 3.33 -5.19
N GLU A 381 -14.58 2.56 -4.23
CA GLU A 381 -15.70 1.64 -4.41
C GLU A 381 -17.02 2.42 -4.29
N THR A 382 -17.93 2.28 -5.27
CA THR A 382 -19.20 3.04 -5.34
C THR A 382 -20.43 2.25 -4.90
N GLY A 383 -20.29 0.94 -4.65
CA GLY A 383 -21.37 0.08 -4.18
C GLY A 383 -21.65 0.20 -2.68
N ALA A 384 -22.71 -0.46 -2.21
CA ALA A 384 -23.03 -0.58 -0.78
C ALA A 384 -22.03 -1.48 -0.03
N THR A 385 -21.27 -2.29 -0.76
CA THR A 385 -20.15 -3.09 -0.25
C THR A 385 -18.82 -2.53 -0.75
N HIS A 386 -17.76 -2.77 0.02
CA HIS A 386 -16.40 -2.30 -0.25
C HIS A 386 -15.41 -3.48 -0.23
N PRO A 387 -15.57 -4.50 -1.10
CA PRO A 387 -14.81 -5.75 -1.02
C PRO A 387 -13.29 -5.57 -1.10
N LEU A 388 -12.77 -4.59 -1.85
CA LEU A 388 -11.33 -4.33 -1.88
C LEU A 388 -10.87 -3.79 -0.53
N TYR A 389 -11.53 -2.75 -0.02
CA TYR A 389 -11.21 -2.19 1.29
C TYR A 389 -11.34 -3.24 2.41
N THR A 390 -12.43 -4.01 2.42
CA THR A 390 -12.66 -5.07 3.41
C THR A 390 -11.60 -6.16 3.34
N GLY A 391 -11.17 -6.56 2.14
CA GLY A 391 -10.07 -7.52 1.99
C GLY A 391 -8.77 -7.02 2.60
N TYR A 392 -8.37 -5.79 2.29
CA TYR A 392 -7.17 -5.17 2.89
C TYR A 392 -7.31 -4.96 4.40
N MET A 393 -8.51 -4.62 4.88
CA MET A 393 -8.78 -4.52 6.32
C MET A 393 -8.64 -5.89 7.01
N ASN A 394 -9.12 -6.97 6.40
CA ASN A 394 -9.01 -8.32 6.97
C ASN A 394 -7.54 -8.79 6.95
N HIS A 395 -6.81 -8.53 5.88
CA HIS A 395 -5.37 -8.80 5.80
C HIS A 395 -4.58 -7.97 6.84
N PHE A 396 -4.98 -6.72 7.06
CA PHE A 396 -4.43 -5.91 8.16
C PHE A 396 -4.64 -6.59 9.51
N LYS A 397 -5.87 -7.05 9.79
CA LYS A 397 -6.21 -7.75 11.04
C LYS A 397 -5.42 -9.05 11.19
N ASP A 398 -5.14 -9.76 10.10
CA ASP A 398 -4.33 -10.99 10.09
C ASP A 398 -2.91 -10.79 10.63
N ALA A 399 -2.29 -9.64 10.38
CA ALA A 399 -1.00 -9.28 10.94
C ALA A 399 -1.15 -8.54 12.29
N TYR A 400 -2.05 -7.57 12.36
CA TYR A 400 -2.21 -6.68 13.51
C TYR A 400 -2.68 -7.42 14.76
N ASN A 401 -3.69 -8.29 14.66
CA ASN A 401 -4.28 -8.95 15.83
C ASN A 401 -3.30 -9.90 16.54
N TYR A 402 -2.32 -10.42 15.81
CA TYR A 402 -1.28 -11.33 16.30
C TYR A 402 0.07 -10.65 16.53
N GLY A 403 0.20 -9.36 16.20
CA GLY A 403 1.39 -8.56 16.46
C GLY A 403 1.51 -8.14 17.92
N ILE A 404 2.73 -7.85 18.36
CA ILE A 404 3.01 -7.32 19.70
C ILE A 404 2.71 -5.83 19.75
N THR A 405 2.04 -5.41 20.82
CA THR A 405 1.71 -4.00 21.04
C THR A 405 2.95 -3.20 21.41
N CYS A 406 3.16 -2.10 20.69
CA CYS A 406 4.30 -1.23 20.88
C CYS A 406 3.99 -0.11 21.85
N SER A 407 4.97 0.23 22.69
CA SER A 407 4.96 1.33 23.64
C SER A 407 6.34 1.98 23.75
N LYS A 408 6.43 3.23 24.24
CA LYS A 408 7.73 3.89 24.42
C LYS A 408 8.69 3.09 25.32
N ALA A 409 8.14 2.34 26.28
CA ALA A 409 8.92 1.55 27.24
C ALA A 409 9.55 0.28 26.65
N ASN A 410 9.03 -0.24 25.52
CA ASN A 410 9.50 -1.51 24.96
C ASN A 410 10.29 -1.35 23.65
N TYR A 411 10.71 -0.15 23.25
CA TYR A 411 11.53 0.04 22.05
C TYR A 411 12.81 -0.84 22.10
N PRO A 412 13.16 -1.57 21.03
CA PRO A 412 12.55 -1.58 19.69
C PRO A 412 11.37 -2.56 19.51
N CYS A 413 10.34 -2.55 20.36
CA CYS A 413 9.13 -3.39 20.28
C CYS A 413 9.41 -4.84 19.83
N LYS A 414 10.22 -5.56 20.63
CA LYS A 414 10.66 -6.93 20.33
C LYS A 414 9.55 -7.96 20.45
#